data_AF-A0A2I0T1C5-F1
#
_entry.id   AF-A0A2I0T1C5-F1
#
_cell.length_a   1.000
_cell.length_b   1.000
_cell.length_c   1.000
_cell.angle_alpha   90.00
_cell.angle_beta   90.00
_cell.angle_gamma   90.00
#
_symmetry.space_group_name_H-M   'P 1'
#
loop_
_entity.id
_entity.type
_entity.pdbx_description
1 polymer ?
#
loop_
_entity_poly.entity_id
_entity_poly.type
_entity_poly.pdbx_seq_one_letter_code
_entity_poly.pdbx_strand_id
1 'polypeptide(L)'
;MTNCKLSLQITLPCESEQHYEYSGRCCTKCEPGKYMSARCTGTSDSVCQPCGPNEYMDVWNEEDKCLLHKICDQGKALREVNPGNSTFQRQCACTVGYHWNEDCDCCQRNTMCAPGFGAEHPGKIQKKRGYTK
;
A
#
# COMPACT_ATOMS: atom_id res chain seq x y z
N MET A 1 19.17 38.22 -40.28
CA MET A 1 18.93 36.76 -40.48
C MET A 1 18.62 36.17 -39.11
N THR A 2 17.35 35.88 -38.88
CA THR A 2 16.74 35.46 -37.62
C THR A 2 17.18 34.05 -37.24
N ASN A 3 17.65 33.85 -36.02
CA ASN A 3 17.71 32.53 -35.40
C ASN A 3 17.35 32.67 -33.92
N CYS A 4 16.05 32.76 -33.64
CA CYS A 4 15.54 32.54 -32.29
C CYS A 4 15.23 31.05 -32.18
N LYS A 5 16.16 30.28 -31.61
CA LYS A 5 15.90 28.88 -31.26
C LYS A 5 14.81 28.86 -30.19
N LEU A 6 13.59 28.56 -30.59
CA LEU A 6 12.50 28.26 -29.68
C LEU A 6 12.70 26.84 -29.15
N SER A 7 13.46 26.71 -28.07
CA SER A 7 13.49 25.45 -27.31
C SER A 7 12.19 25.36 -26.51
N LEU A 8 11.13 24.82 -27.12
CA LEU A 8 9.95 24.37 -26.37
C LEU A 8 10.39 23.16 -25.53
N GLN A 9 10.82 23.42 -24.28
CA GLN A 9 10.77 22.39 -23.26
C GLN A 9 9.29 22.20 -22.90
N ILE A 10 8.57 21.42 -23.70
CA ILE A 10 7.28 20.87 -23.27
C ILE A 10 7.64 19.80 -22.23
N THR A 11 7.73 20.19 -20.96
CA THR A 11 7.54 19.19 -19.90
C THR A 11 6.14 18.65 -20.08
N LEU A 12 6.02 17.38 -20.48
CA LEU A 12 4.73 16.72 -20.55
C LEU A 12 4.09 16.88 -19.16
N PRO A 13 2.89 17.47 -19.03
CA PRO A 13 2.27 17.73 -17.74
C PRO A 13 1.94 16.45 -16.93
N CYS A 14 2.34 15.27 -17.43
CA CYS A 14 2.03 13.95 -16.91
C CYS A 14 3.20 13.20 -16.27
N GLU A 15 4.36 13.83 -16.08
CA GLU A 15 5.49 13.21 -15.37
C GLU A 15 5.30 13.15 -13.83
N SER A 16 4.13 13.56 -13.32
CA SER A 16 3.80 13.49 -11.89
C SER A 16 3.24 12.13 -11.52
N GLU A 17 3.65 11.59 -10.37
CA GLU A 17 3.13 10.33 -9.79
C GLU A 17 1.60 10.31 -9.63
N GLN A 18 0.97 11.48 -9.56
CA GLN A 18 -0.47 11.68 -9.38
C GLN A 18 -1.24 11.68 -10.70
N HIS A 19 -0.54 11.58 -11.83
CA HIS A 19 -1.14 11.70 -13.15
C HIS A 19 -0.84 10.46 -14.00
N TYR A 20 -1.67 10.22 -14.99
CA TYR A 20 -1.54 9.14 -15.96
C TYR A 20 -1.94 9.63 -17.35
N GLU A 21 -1.33 9.03 -18.36
CA GLU A 21 -1.66 9.34 -19.75
C GLU A 21 -2.79 8.44 -20.25
N TYR A 22 -3.82 9.05 -20.82
CA TYR A 22 -4.92 8.32 -21.45
C TYR A 22 -5.46 9.09 -22.64
N SER A 23 -5.59 8.43 -23.79
CA SER A 23 -6.07 9.05 -25.03
C SER A 23 -5.31 10.33 -25.43
N GLY A 24 -3.98 10.36 -25.23
CA GLY A 24 -3.12 11.49 -25.58
C GLY A 24 -3.30 12.75 -24.72
N ARG A 25 -3.98 12.62 -23.57
CA ARG A 25 -4.12 13.68 -22.58
C ARG A 25 -3.64 13.21 -21.22
N CYS A 26 -3.33 14.18 -20.38
CA CYS A 26 -2.95 13.95 -19.01
C CYS A 26 -4.17 13.97 -18.09
N CYS A 27 -4.31 12.95 -17.25
CA CYS A 27 -5.43 12.77 -16.35
C CYS A 27 -4.95 12.52 -14.93
N THR A 28 -5.74 12.96 -13.95
CA THR A 28 -5.40 12.78 -12.53
C THR A 28 -5.84 11.39 -12.06
N LYS A 29 -4.93 10.68 -11.40
CA LYS A 29 -5.20 9.41 -10.72
C LYS A 29 -6.14 9.62 -9.53
N CYS A 30 -6.66 8.53 -8.99
CA CYS A 30 -7.44 8.59 -7.76
C CYS A 30 -6.53 8.67 -6.53
N GLU A 31 -6.87 9.55 -5.60
CA GLU A 31 -6.16 9.71 -4.33
C GLU A 31 -6.29 8.45 -3.44
N PRO A 32 -5.38 8.26 -2.47
CA PRO A 32 -5.51 7.20 -1.46
C PRO A 32 -6.90 7.19 -0.81
N GLY A 33 -7.44 5.99 -0.59
CA GLY A 33 -8.79 5.78 -0.08
C GLY A 33 -9.88 5.75 -1.14
N LYS A 34 -9.52 5.90 -2.42
CA LYS A 34 -10.43 5.81 -3.56
C LYS A 34 -9.89 4.91 -4.66
N TYR A 35 -10.80 4.36 -5.46
CA TYR A 35 -10.50 3.62 -6.69
C TYR A 35 -11.13 4.32 -7.90
N MET A 36 -10.62 4.03 -9.09
CA MET A 36 -11.06 4.61 -10.36
C MET A 36 -12.25 3.84 -10.95
N SER A 37 -13.45 4.38 -10.71
CA SER A 37 -14.69 3.85 -11.29
C SER A 37 -14.82 4.13 -12.80
N ALA A 38 -14.24 5.23 -13.28
CA ALA A 38 -14.17 5.55 -14.70
C ALA A 38 -12.93 6.39 -15.00
N ARG A 39 -12.29 6.09 -16.13
CA ARG A 39 -11.18 6.89 -16.65
C ARG A 39 -11.68 8.24 -17.15
N CYS A 40 -10.76 9.20 -17.25
CA CYS A 40 -11.03 10.45 -17.91
C CYS A 40 -11.46 10.23 -19.38
N THR A 41 -12.20 11.18 -19.94
CA THR A 41 -12.60 11.19 -21.35
C THR A 41 -12.02 12.43 -22.04
N GLY A 42 -12.39 12.69 -23.29
CA GLY A 42 -11.99 13.93 -23.98
C GLY A 42 -12.48 15.21 -23.28
N THR A 43 -13.53 15.13 -22.47
CA THR A 43 -14.16 16.29 -21.83
C THR A 43 -14.34 16.16 -20.31
N SER A 44 -14.15 14.98 -19.73
CA SER A 44 -14.31 14.73 -18.29
C SER A 44 -13.04 14.22 -17.64
N ASP A 45 -12.87 14.53 -16.36
CA ASP A 45 -11.79 13.96 -15.54
C ASP A 45 -12.12 12.53 -15.08
N SER A 46 -11.15 11.88 -14.44
CA SER A 46 -11.33 10.56 -13.83
C SER A 46 -12.38 10.60 -12.73
N VAL A 47 -13.21 9.55 -12.65
CA VAL A 47 -14.23 9.42 -11.60
C VAL A 47 -13.73 8.46 -10.54
N CYS A 48 -13.51 8.98 -9.34
CA CYS A 48 -13.00 8.23 -8.19
C CYS A 48 -14.11 7.98 -7.16
N GLN A 49 -14.21 6.74 -6.67
CA GLN A 49 -15.16 6.32 -5.64
C GLN A 49 -14.43 5.86 -4.38
N PRO A 50 -14.99 6.08 -3.18
CA PRO A 50 -14.36 5.64 -1.93
C PRO A 50 -14.27 4.12 -1.85
N CYS A 51 -13.21 3.62 -1.20
CA CYS A 51 -13.09 2.20 -0.89
C CYS A 51 -14.25 1.72 -0.01
N GLY A 52 -14.69 0.49 -0.24
CA GLY A 52 -15.75 -0.14 0.53
C GLY A 52 -15.31 -0.58 1.94
N PRO A 53 -16.23 -1.17 2.72
CA PRO A 53 -15.90 -1.77 4.00
C PRO A 53 -14.82 -2.85 3.86
N ASN A 54 -13.83 -2.84 4.77
CA ASN A 54 -12.67 -3.74 4.76
C ASN A 54 -11.73 -3.59 3.54
N GLU A 55 -11.81 -2.50 2.79
CA GLU A 55 -10.92 -2.20 1.67
C GLU A 55 -10.09 -0.95 1.91
N TYR A 56 -8.95 -0.85 1.22
CA TYR A 56 -8.05 0.29 1.29
C TYR A 56 -7.29 0.51 -0.01
N MET A 57 -6.73 1.71 -0.14
CA MET A 57 -5.82 2.12 -1.19
C MET A 57 -4.89 3.18 -0.62
N ASP A 58 -3.58 2.92 -0.58
CA ASP A 58 -2.59 3.77 0.07
C ASP A 58 -1.79 4.65 -0.91
N VAL A 59 -2.06 4.52 -2.21
CA VAL A 59 -1.34 5.22 -3.28
C VAL A 59 -2.29 5.96 -4.23
N TRP A 60 -1.71 6.89 -5.00
CA TRP A 60 -2.38 7.46 -6.17
C TRP A 60 -2.49 6.40 -7.27
N ASN A 61 -3.71 6.06 -7.67
CA ASN A 61 -3.96 4.82 -8.40
C ASN A 61 -4.91 4.99 -9.60
N GLU A 62 -4.90 3.98 -10.47
CA GLU A 62 -5.80 3.80 -11.61
C GLU A 62 -6.62 2.50 -11.47
N GLU A 63 -6.65 1.93 -10.27
CA GLU A 63 -7.25 0.62 -10.02
C GLU A 63 -8.76 0.70 -10.11
N ASP A 64 -9.38 -0.34 -10.67
CA ASP A 64 -10.85 -0.43 -10.80
C ASP A 64 -11.55 -0.83 -9.50
N LYS A 65 -10.78 -1.17 -8.47
CA LYS A 65 -11.23 -1.56 -7.12
C LYS A 65 -10.15 -1.31 -6.09
N CYS A 66 -10.55 -1.23 -4.82
CA CYS A 66 -9.61 -1.16 -3.72
C CYS A 66 -9.03 -2.52 -3.32
N LEU A 67 -7.95 -2.52 -2.56
CA LEU A 67 -7.33 -3.73 -2.02
C LEU A 67 -8.05 -4.17 -0.75
N LEU A 68 -8.25 -5.48 -0.56
CA LEU A 68 -8.84 -6.00 0.66
C LEU A 68 -7.82 -5.96 1.82
N HIS A 69 -8.27 -5.60 3.02
CA HIS A 69 -7.47 -5.75 4.22
C HIS A 69 -7.09 -7.20 4.49
N LYS A 70 -5.87 -7.40 5.01
CA LYS A 70 -5.41 -8.72 5.46
C LYS A 70 -6.26 -9.23 6.61
N ILE A 71 -6.34 -10.54 6.75
CA ILE A 71 -6.97 -11.18 7.90
C ILE A 71 -5.87 -11.50 8.91
N CYS A 72 -6.02 -10.99 10.13
CA CYS A 72 -5.15 -11.38 11.24
C CYS A 72 -5.68 -12.68 11.85
N ASP A 73 -5.34 -13.79 11.21
CA ASP A 73 -5.83 -15.13 11.58
C ASP A 73 -5.21 -15.62 12.90
N GLN A 74 -6.05 -15.73 13.94
CA GLN A 74 -5.63 -16.24 15.24
C GLN A 74 -5.11 -17.68 15.16
N GLY A 75 -5.60 -18.49 14.23
CA GLY A 75 -5.09 -19.85 13.98
C GLY A 75 -3.66 -19.88 13.46
N LYS A 76 -3.16 -18.78 12.89
CA LYS A 76 -1.76 -18.59 12.47
C LYS A 76 -0.93 -17.83 13.49
N ALA A 77 -1.39 -17.76 14.74
CA ALA A 77 -0.77 -16.99 15.81
C ALA A 77 -0.60 -15.49 15.46
N LEU A 78 -1.50 -14.95 14.62
CA LEU A 78 -1.54 -13.52 14.32
C LEU A 78 -2.63 -12.84 15.15
N ARG A 79 -2.37 -11.59 15.52
CA ARG A 79 -3.35 -10.69 16.13
C ARG A 79 -3.34 -9.35 15.43
N GLU A 80 -4.49 -8.70 15.39
CA GLU A 80 -4.59 -7.32 14.93
C GLU A 80 -3.90 -6.39 15.93
N VAL A 81 -3.07 -5.48 15.41
CA VAL A 81 -2.45 -4.40 16.19
C VAL A 81 -2.87 -3.02 15.70
N ASN A 82 -3.34 -2.92 14.45
CA ASN A 82 -3.98 -1.74 13.92
C ASN A 82 -5.04 -2.19 12.89
N PRO A 83 -6.32 -1.80 13.03
CA PRO A 83 -7.38 -2.20 12.12
C PRO A 83 -7.22 -1.71 10.68
N GLY A 84 -6.41 -0.67 10.47
CA GLY A 84 -6.33 0.01 9.17
C GLY A 84 -7.47 1.02 8.98
N ASN A 85 -7.49 1.63 7.80
CA ASN A 85 -8.60 2.45 7.29
C ASN A 85 -8.55 2.44 5.75
N SER A 86 -9.36 3.27 5.09
CA SER A 86 -9.38 3.32 3.62
C SER A 86 -8.05 3.73 2.99
N THR A 87 -7.16 4.42 3.70
CA THR A 87 -5.85 4.87 3.18
C THR A 87 -4.67 4.07 3.72
N PHE A 88 -4.92 3.08 4.57
CA PHE A 88 -3.87 2.38 5.30
C PHE A 88 -4.23 0.94 5.60
N GLN A 89 -3.37 0.00 5.21
CA GLN A 89 -3.60 -1.42 5.41
C GLN A 89 -3.68 -1.80 6.90
N ARG A 90 -4.59 -2.72 7.24
CA ARG A 90 -4.59 -3.43 8.53
C ARG A 90 -3.21 -4.04 8.84
N GLN A 91 -2.72 -3.80 10.05
CA GLN A 91 -1.46 -4.38 10.54
C GLN A 91 -1.73 -5.55 11.48
N CYS A 92 -1.13 -6.69 11.16
CA CYS A 92 -1.08 -7.86 12.03
C CYS A 92 0.31 -8.00 12.66
N ALA A 93 0.37 -8.63 13.82
CA ALA A 93 1.61 -9.05 14.44
C ALA A 93 1.47 -10.45 15.02
N CYS A 94 2.60 -11.15 15.18
CA CYS A 94 2.59 -12.42 15.89
C CYS A 94 2.20 -12.23 17.36
N THR A 95 1.51 -13.22 17.92
CA THR A 95 1.18 -13.26 19.35
C THR A 95 2.45 -13.46 20.18
N VAL A 96 2.36 -13.18 21.49
CA VAL A 96 3.48 -13.37 22.43
C VAL A 96 4.02 -14.80 22.35
N GLY A 97 5.35 -14.94 22.35
CA GLY A 97 6.04 -16.22 22.19
C GLY A 97 6.33 -16.62 20.75
N TYR A 98 5.92 -15.80 19.77
CA TYR A 98 6.20 -15.99 18.35
C TYR A 98 6.86 -14.75 17.75
N HIS A 99 7.55 -14.94 16.63
CA HIS A 99 8.11 -13.88 15.79
C HIS A 99 7.71 -14.12 14.33
N TRP A 100 7.76 -13.08 13.53
CA TRP A 100 7.45 -13.16 12.12
C TRP A 100 8.67 -13.68 11.36
N ASN A 101 8.49 -14.75 10.58
CA ASN A 101 9.52 -15.24 9.66
C ASN A 101 9.06 -14.98 8.21
N GLU A 102 9.86 -14.22 7.47
CA GLU A 102 9.59 -13.82 6.08
C GLU A 102 9.71 -14.99 5.09
N ASP A 103 10.58 -15.98 5.36
CA ASP A 103 10.81 -17.13 4.48
C ASP A 103 9.57 -18.04 4.39
N CYS A 104 8.85 -18.20 5.50
CA CYS A 104 7.63 -19.00 5.54
C CYS A 104 6.33 -18.17 5.44
N ASP A 105 6.43 -16.84 5.43
CA ASP A 105 5.30 -15.92 5.61
C ASP A 105 4.41 -16.35 6.81
N CYS A 106 5.05 -16.68 7.95
CA CYS A 106 4.38 -17.30 9.09
C CYS A 106 4.93 -16.87 10.46
N CYS A 107 4.12 -17.04 11.51
CA CYS A 107 4.57 -16.82 12.89
C CYS A 107 5.28 -18.07 13.42
N GLN A 108 6.58 -17.96 13.66
CA GLN A 108 7.40 -19.03 14.21
C GLN A 108 7.58 -18.86 15.71
N ARG A 109 7.60 -19.98 16.43
CA ARG A 109 7.81 -19.98 17.88
C ARG A 109 9.21 -19.45 18.18
N ASN A 110 9.30 -18.59 19.18
CA ASN A 110 10.60 -18.10 19.66
C ASN A 110 11.39 -19.27 20.27
N THR A 111 12.68 -19.31 19.98
CA THR A 111 13.59 -20.29 20.57
C THR A 111 13.76 -20.00 22.06
N MET A 112 13.61 -21.04 22.89
CA MET A 112 13.89 -20.95 24.32
C MET A 112 15.40 -20.88 24.53
N CYS A 113 15.86 -19.97 25.37
CA CYS A 113 17.26 -19.92 25.77
C CYS A 113 17.61 -21.18 26.58
N ALA A 114 18.82 -21.70 26.37
CA ALA A 114 19.33 -22.80 27.19
C ALA A 114 19.50 -22.35 28.66
N PRO A 115 19.44 -23.28 29.63
CA PRO A 115 19.70 -22.95 31.03
C PRO A 115 21.03 -22.20 31.20
N GLY A 116 21.00 -21.06 31.90
CA GLY A 116 22.16 -20.18 32.08
C GLY A 116 22.29 -19.04 31.06
N PHE A 117 21.44 -19.01 30.03
CA PHE A 117 21.38 -17.94 29.03
C PHE A 117 20.05 -17.18 29.11
N GLY A 118 20.07 -15.88 28.81
CA GLY A 118 18.90 -15.01 28.78
C GLY A 118 18.67 -14.40 27.41
N ALA A 119 17.42 -14.02 27.12
CA ALA A 119 17.14 -13.21 25.95
C ALA A 119 17.75 -11.82 26.15
N GLU A 120 18.52 -11.36 25.16
CA GLU A 120 19.24 -10.08 25.23
C GLU A 120 18.28 -8.89 25.37
N HIS A 121 17.07 -8.98 24.79
CA HIS A 121 16.05 -7.95 24.83
C HIS A 121 14.64 -8.53 25.01
N PRO A 122 13.70 -7.76 25.60
CA PRO A 122 12.28 -8.10 25.56
C PRO A 122 11.83 -8.25 24.11
N GLY A 123 11.10 -9.33 23.81
CA GLY A 123 10.59 -9.58 22.46
C GLY A 123 9.74 -8.41 21.97
N LYS A 124 10.20 -7.70 20.94
CA LYS A 124 9.41 -6.63 20.31
C LYS A 124 8.30 -7.25 19.47
N ILE A 125 7.13 -6.64 19.51
CA ILE A 125 6.02 -7.03 18.63
C ILE A 125 6.41 -6.66 17.19
N GLN A 126 6.72 -7.66 16.38
CA GLN A 126 7.05 -7.49 14.98
C GLN A 126 5.74 -7.36 14.18
N LYS A 127 5.55 -6.18 13.59
CA LYS A 127 4.43 -5.93 12.67
C LYS A 127 4.78 -6.52 11.32
N LYS A 128 3.88 -7.32 10.75
CA LYS A 128 4.01 -7.75 9.35
C LYS A 128 3.96 -6.50 8.48
N ARG A 129 5.07 -6.12 7.85
CA ARG A 129 5.07 -5.03 6.85
C ARG A 129 4.25 -5.51 5.65
N GLY A 130 3.36 -4.65 5.18
CA GLY A 130 2.64 -4.93 3.95
C GLY A 130 3.62 -5.02 2.79
N TYR A 131 3.71 -6.18 2.14
CA TYR A 131 4.13 -6.22 0.75
C TYR A 131 3.05 -5.53 -0.07
N THR A 132 3.37 -4.36 -0.60
CA THR A 132 2.81 -3.84 -1.86
C THR A 132 3.14 -4.86 -2.93
N LYS A 133 2.11 -5.43 -3.57
CA LYS A 133 2.30 -6.08 -4.87
C LYS A 133 2.34 -5.00 -5.94
#